data_AF-A0A7W0S5F9-F1
#
_entry.id   AF-A0A7W0S5F9-F1
#
_cell.length_a   1.000
_cell.length_b   1.000
_cell.length_c   1.000
_cell.angle_alpha   90.00
_cell.angle_beta   90.00
_cell.angle_gamma   90.00
#
_symmetry.space_group_name_H-M   'P 1'
#
loop_
_entity.id
_entity.type
_entity.pdbx_description
1 polymer ?
#
loop_
_entity_poly.entity_id
_entity_poly.type
_entity_poly.pdbx_seq_one_letter_code
_entity_poly.pdbx_strand_id
1 'polypeptide(L)'
;GVLPASLATLLGEAVERGVSLAVVAGPSGAGKTTLLSALLESLPAATRRIHIRGCYEPFDFWREPEPPETETILLVNEISAHLPVYLWGPGVRRVLQAGLAGYHLAATAHAFSAQEFVASLAGYPLRVPLAEIAALELVVALDAWRDRAEVSREVREVTALQATGQGLTSRELAIRPHRGAPMRLDRAGWEELLARPG
;
A
#
# COMPACT_ATOMS: atom_id res chain seq x y z
N GLY A 1 5.08 -16.16 12.85
CA GLY A 1 3.85 -15.90 12.06
C GLY A 1 4.04 -14.62 11.26
N VAL A 2 3.30 -14.44 10.16
CA VAL A 2 3.53 -13.37 9.17
C VAL A 2 3.52 -11.99 9.80
N LEU A 3 2.58 -11.71 10.68
CA LEU A 3 2.51 -10.48 11.48
C LEU A 3 2.17 -10.82 12.93
N PRO A 4 2.70 -10.08 13.93
CA PRO A 4 2.26 -10.20 15.31
C PRO A 4 0.86 -9.59 15.47
N ALA A 5 0.09 -10.07 16.46
CA ALA A 5 -1.28 -9.61 16.71
C ALA A 5 -1.39 -8.09 16.89
N SER A 6 -0.43 -7.48 17.59
CA SER A 6 -0.40 -6.02 17.77
C SER A 6 -0.30 -5.25 16.46
N LEU A 7 0.50 -5.73 15.50
CA LEU A 7 0.59 -5.10 14.19
C LEU A 7 -0.66 -5.38 13.35
N ALA A 8 -1.27 -6.56 13.50
CA ALA A 8 -2.53 -6.89 12.84
C ALA A 8 -3.65 -5.91 13.24
N THR A 9 -3.75 -5.60 14.53
CA THR A 9 -4.71 -4.62 15.05
C THR A 9 -4.46 -3.23 14.45
N LEU A 10 -3.21 -2.76 14.44
CA LEU A 10 -2.86 -1.43 13.93
C LEU A 10 -3.12 -1.29 12.42
N LEU A 11 -2.76 -2.31 11.63
CA LEU A 11 -3.03 -2.32 10.20
C LEU A 11 -4.53 -2.46 9.90
N GLY A 12 -5.25 -3.26 10.68
CA GLY A 12 -6.71 -3.39 10.57
C GLY A 12 -7.40 -2.06 10.84
N GLU A 13 -7.03 -1.35 11.90
CA GLU A 13 -7.57 -0.03 12.22
C GLU A 13 -7.23 1.01 11.14
N ALA A 14 -6.01 0.98 10.59
CA ALA A 14 -5.63 1.86 9.49
C ALA A 14 -6.51 1.60 8.25
N VAL A 15 -6.74 0.34 7.89
CA VAL A 15 -7.60 -0.02 6.76
C VAL A 15 -9.06 0.35 7.01
N GLU A 16 -9.58 0.11 8.21
CA GLU A 16 -10.93 0.47 8.61
C GLU A 16 -11.19 1.98 8.44
N ARG A 17 -10.17 2.80 8.72
CA ARG A 17 -10.17 4.26 8.55
C ARG A 17 -9.88 4.73 7.12
N GLY A 18 -9.67 3.81 6.17
CA GLY A 18 -9.41 4.16 4.77
C GLY A 18 -7.97 4.57 4.46
N VAL A 19 -7.01 4.32 5.36
CA VAL A 19 -5.59 4.65 5.10
C VAL A 19 -5.11 3.91 3.86
N SER A 20 -4.62 4.68 2.88
CA SER A 20 -4.18 4.15 1.60
C SER A 20 -2.84 3.42 1.73
N LEU A 21 -2.73 2.20 1.20
CA LEU A 21 -1.55 1.35 1.41
C LEU A 21 -1.08 0.55 0.21
N ALA A 22 0.22 0.28 0.17
CA ALA A 22 0.85 -0.66 -0.75
C ALA A 22 1.55 -1.80 -0.01
N VAL A 23 1.26 -3.05 -0.38
CA VAL A 23 2.03 -4.21 0.07
C VAL A 23 3.13 -4.51 -0.94
N VAL A 24 4.38 -4.38 -0.50
CA VAL A 24 5.56 -4.61 -1.35
C VAL A 24 6.29 -5.88 -0.93
N ALA A 25 6.81 -6.60 -1.91
CA ALA A 25 7.77 -7.68 -1.68
C ALA A 25 8.65 -7.84 -2.90
N GLY A 26 9.72 -8.64 -2.76
CA GLY A 26 10.58 -9.07 -3.85
C GLY A 26 9.87 -9.94 -4.88
N PRO A 27 10.18 -11.24 -5.03
CA PRO A 27 9.67 -12.04 -6.13
C PRO A 27 8.16 -12.32 -6.06
N SER A 28 7.58 -12.71 -7.20
CA SER A 28 6.23 -13.27 -7.28
C SER A 28 6.10 -14.49 -6.35
N GLY A 29 4.92 -14.66 -5.75
CA GLY A 29 4.66 -15.75 -4.80
C GLY A 29 5.05 -15.45 -3.34
N ALA A 30 5.58 -14.25 -3.05
CA ALA A 30 5.87 -13.81 -1.68
C ALA A 30 4.62 -13.72 -0.79
N GLY A 31 3.44 -13.52 -1.38
CA GLY A 31 2.16 -13.43 -0.66
C GLY A 31 1.61 -12.01 -0.52
N LYS A 32 2.08 -11.04 -1.33
CA LYS A 32 1.60 -9.64 -1.32
C LYS A 32 0.08 -9.54 -1.41
N THR A 33 -0.49 -10.16 -2.43
CA THR A 33 -1.95 -10.18 -2.66
C THR A 33 -2.67 -10.88 -1.52
N THR A 34 -2.14 -11.99 -1.00
CA THR A 34 -2.72 -12.70 0.16
C THR A 34 -2.77 -11.81 1.40
N LEU A 35 -1.67 -11.11 1.71
CA LEU A 35 -1.63 -10.18 2.84
C LEU A 35 -2.59 -9.01 2.62
N LEU A 36 -2.58 -8.40 1.44
CA LEU A 36 -3.49 -7.30 1.11
C LEU A 36 -4.95 -7.73 1.26
N SER A 37 -5.33 -8.87 0.69
CA SER A 37 -6.70 -9.41 0.81
C SER A 37 -7.10 -9.64 2.28
N ALA A 38 -6.20 -10.17 3.11
CA ALA A 38 -6.48 -10.37 4.53
C ALA A 38 -6.68 -9.05 5.29
N LEU A 39 -5.96 -7.99 4.91
CA LEU A 39 -6.12 -6.65 5.49
C LEU A 39 -7.45 -6.01 5.07
N LEU A 40 -7.88 -6.22 3.82
CA LEU A 40 -9.14 -5.67 3.28
C LEU A 40 -10.41 -6.23 3.94
N GLU A 41 -10.30 -7.28 4.75
CA GLU A 41 -11.39 -7.79 5.60
C GLU A 41 -11.74 -6.82 6.75
N SER A 42 -10.85 -5.89 7.09
CA SER A 42 -11.11 -4.82 8.06
C SER A 42 -11.88 -3.63 7.48
N LEU A 43 -12.14 -3.60 6.17
CA LEU A 43 -12.90 -2.51 5.55
C LEU A 43 -14.37 -2.50 6.03
N PRO A 44 -14.97 -1.31 6.21
CA PRO A 44 -16.40 -1.19 6.40
C PRO A 44 -17.19 -1.92 5.30
N ALA A 45 -18.28 -2.59 5.68
CA ALA A 45 -19.08 -3.38 4.72
C ALA A 45 -19.70 -2.52 3.59
N ALA A 46 -19.90 -1.23 3.85
CA ALA A 46 -20.43 -0.28 2.87
C ALA A 46 -19.38 0.22 1.87
N THR A 47 -18.08 -0.01 2.12
CA THR A 47 -17.01 0.49 1.24
C THR A 47 -17.14 -0.12 -0.15
N ARG A 48 -17.31 0.74 -1.15
CA ARG A 48 -17.33 0.33 -2.55
C ARG A 48 -15.93 -0.07 -2.99
N ARG A 49 -15.80 -1.24 -3.60
CA ARG A 49 -14.52 -1.75 -4.12
C ARG A 49 -14.48 -1.66 -5.64
N ILE A 50 -13.48 -0.97 -6.18
CA ILE A 50 -13.26 -0.85 -7.62
C ILE A 50 -11.92 -1.52 -7.96
N HIS A 51 -11.96 -2.58 -8.74
CA HIS A 51 -10.76 -3.25 -9.23
C HIS A 51 -10.21 -2.55 -10.47
N ILE A 52 -9.01 -2.01 -10.36
CA ILE A 52 -8.30 -1.33 -11.45
C ILE A 52 -7.81 -2.35 -12.48
N ARG A 53 -8.15 -2.12 -13.76
CA ARG A 53 -7.92 -3.07 -14.88
C ARG A 53 -6.56 -2.86 -15.56
N GLY A 54 -5.53 -2.55 -14.78
CA GLY A 54 -4.16 -2.35 -15.25
C GLY A 54 -4.05 -1.26 -16.31
N CYS A 55 -3.27 -1.52 -17.38
CA CYS A 55 -3.08 -0.57 -18.49
C CYS A 55 -4.35 -0.29 -19.30
N TYR A 56 -5.40 -1.09 -19.15
CA TYR A 56 -6.68 -0.93 -19.86
C TYR A 56 -7.74 -0.21 -19.03
N GLU A 57 -7.40 0.30 -17.84
CA GLU A 57 -8.36 0.99 -16.98
C GLU A 57 -8.97 2.23 -17.69
N PRO A 58 -10.29 2.27 -17.92
CA PRO A 58 -10.95 3.41 -18.53
C PRO A 58 -11.12 4.60 -17.56
N PHE A 59 -11.02 4.36 -16.25
CA PHE A 59 -11.26 5.36 -15.20
C PHE A 59 -12.68 5.94 -15.24
N ASP A 60 -13.68 5.10 -15.53
CA ASP A 60 -15.08 5.51 -15.61
C ASP A 60 -15.63 6.00 -14.26
N PHE A 61 -15.05 5.52 -13.15
CA PHE A 61 -15.44 5.87 -11.79
C PHE A 61 -15.39 7.38 -11.50
N TRP A 62 -14.57 8.16 -12.21
CA TRP A 62 -14.57 9.63 -12.08
C TRP A 62 -15.90 10.29 -12.45
N ARG A 63 -16.75 9.59 -13.19
CA ARG A 63 -18.06 10.07 -13.65
C ARG A 63 -19.20 9.55 -12.81
N GLU A 64 -18.92 8.72 -11.81
CA GLU A 64 -19.91 8.08 -10.96
C GLU A 64 -20.01 8.85 -9.64
N PRO A 65 -21.14 9.53 -9.35
CA PRO A 65 -21.23 10.42 -8.20
C PRO A 65 -21.52 9.71 -6.86
N GLU A 66 -21.79 8.40 -6.87
CA GLU A 66 -22.21 7.65 -5.68
C GLU A 66 -21.56 6.25 -5.65
N PRO A 67 -21.14 5.76 -4.45
CA PRO A 67 -20.96 6.52 -3.21
C PRO A 67 -19.77 7.50 -3.32
N PRO A 68 -19.60 8.42 -2.37
CA PRO A 68 -18.49 9.38 -2.35
C PRO A 68 -17.11 8.72 -2.46
N GLU A 69 -16.12 9.51 -2.86
CA GLU A 69 -14.72 9.07 -3.00
C GLU A 69 -14.20 8.47 -1.68
N THR A 70 -14.53 9.11 -0.55
CA THR A 70 -14.17 8.68 0.82
C THR A 70 -14.85 7.39 1.28
N GLU A 71 -15.76 6.83 0.48
CA GLU A 71 -16.39 5.53 0.74
C GLU A 71 -16.00 4.51 -0.33
N THR A 72 -15.03 4.85 -1.19
CA THR A 72 -14.61 4.04 -2.32
C THR A 72 -13.13 3.72 -2.25
N ILE A 73 -12.79 2.43 -2.35
CA ILE A 73 -11.41 1.95 -2.45
C ILE A 73 -11.07 1.46 -3.86
N LEU A 74 -9.95 1.93 -4.40
CA LEU A 74 -9.35 1.48 -5.64
C LEU A 74 -8.35 0.34 -5.35
N LEU A 75 -8.66 -0.83 -5.87
CA LEU A 75 -7.86 -2.05 -5.71
C LEU A 75 -6.97 -2.23 -6.94
N VAL A 76 -5.68 -1.93 -6.78
CA VAL A 76 -4.66 -2.12 -7.80
C VAL A 76 -3.99 -3.47 -7.58
N ASN A 77 -4.23 -4.42 -8.48
CA ASN A 77 -3.69 -5.77 -8.34
C ASN A 77 -2.16 -5.75 -8.18
N GLU A 78 -1.46 -5.04 -9.06
CA GLU A 78 -0.04 -4.74 -8.93
C GLU A 78 0.33 -3.46 -9.69
N ILE A 79 1.20 -2.62 -9.12
CA ILE A 79 1.87 -1.50 -9.80
C ILE A 79 3.19 -2.01 -10.35
N SER A 80 3.24 -2.29 -11.65
CA SER A 80 4.33 -3.05 -12.26
C SER A 80 4.26 -3.04 -13.79
N ALA A 81 5.42 -2.94 -14.44
CA ALA A 81 5.54 -2.97 -15.90
C ALA A 81 5.47 -4.39 -16.50
N HIS A 82 5.33 -5.44 -15.68
CA HIS A 82 5.56 -6.81 -16.13
C HIS A 82 4.44 -7.38 -17.01
N LEU A 83 3.19 -6.99 -16.81
CA LEU A 83 2.04 -7.52 -17.54
C LEU A 83 1.00 -6.41 -17.84
N PRO A 84 0.29 -6.46 -18.97
CA PRO A 84 -0.76 -5.47 -19.29
C PRO A 84 -1.91 -5.39 -18.28
N VAL A 85 -2.15 -6.48 -17.55
CA VAL A 85 -3.17 -6.54 -16.48
C VAL A 85 -2.73 -5.78 -15.21
N TYR A 86 -1.45 -5.41 -15.11
CA TYR A 86 -0.92 -4.59 -14.03
C TYR A 86 -0.94 -3.12 -14.41
N LEU A 87 -0.99 -2.27 -13.39
CA LEU A 87 -1.04 -0.83 -13.59
C LEU A 87 0.39 -0.32 -13.83
N TRP A 88 0.61 0.29 -14.98
CA TRP A 88 1.85 0.96 -15.30
C TRP A 88 1.63 2.17 -16.21
N GLY A 89 2.69 2.95 -16.40
CA GLY A 89 2.67 4.15 -17.25
C GLY A 89 1.73 5.24 -16.72
N PRO A 90 1.06 6.01 -17.60
CA PRO A 90 0.23 7.15 -17.20
C PRO A 90 -0.91 6.81 -16.24
N GLY A 91 -1.37 5.55 -16.23
CA GLY A 91 -2.44 5.10 -15.34
C GLY A 91 -2.06 5.14 -13.86
N VAL A 92 -0.79 4.93 -13.53
CA VAL A 92 -0.29 5.02 -12.13
C VAL A 92 -0.59 6.40 -11.56
N ARG A 93 -0.25 7.45 -12.32
CA ARG A 93 -0.47 8.83 -11.89
C ARG A 93 -1.95 9.13 -11.70
N ARG A 94 -2.82 8.63 -12.58
CA ARG A 94 -4.29 8.82 -12.47
C ARG A 94 -4.87 8.16 -11.21
N VAL A 95 -4.38 6.99 -10.83
CA VAL A 95 -4.81 6.33 -9.58
C VAL A 95 -4.32 7.12 -8.35
N LEU A 96 -3.07 7.60 -8.35
CA LEU A 96 -2.58 8.42 -7.24
C LEU A 96 -3.33 9.75 -7.12
N GLN A 97 -3.70 10.36 -8.25
CA GLN A 97 -4.57 11.54 -8.27
C GLN A 97 -5.98 11.25 -7.75
N ALA A 98 -6.51 10.04 -7.97
CA ALA A 98 -7.74 9.61 -7.31
C ALA A 98 -7.56 9.53 -5.80
N GLY A 99 -6.43 9.00 -5.33
CA GLY A 99 -6.08 9.03 -3.91
C GLY A 99 -6.11 10.43 -3.31
N LEU A 100 -5.48 11.41 -3.99
CA LEU A 100 -5.51 12.81 -3.57
C LEU A 100 -6.90 13.45 -3.64
N ALA A 101 -7.82 12.89 -4.44
CA ALA A 101 -9.21 13.34 -4.54
C ALA A 101 -10.12 12.72 -3.48
N GLY A 102 -9.60 11.85 -2.60
CA GLY A 102 -10.33 11.24 -1.49
C GLY A 102 -10.61 9.74 -1.65
N TYR A 103 -10.26 9.12 -2.78
CA TYR A 103 -10.39 7.67 -2.92
C TYR A 103 -9.36 6.97 -2.02
N HIS A 104 -9.75 5.89 -1.37
CA HIS A 104 -8.78 5.02 -0.70
C HIS A 104 -8.04 4.16 -1.73
N LEU A 105 -6.76 3.87 -1.51
CA LEU A 105 -5.94 3.06 -2.40
C LEU A 105 -5.43 1.81 -1.70
N ALA A 106 -5.52 0.67 -2.39
CA ALA A 106 -4.89 -0.57 -1.95
C ALA A 106 -4.16 -1.20 -3.13
N ALA A 107 -2.85 -1.34 -3.01
CA ALA A 107 -2.00 -1.83 -4.09
C ALA A 107 -1.04 -2.93 -3.65
N THR A 108 -0.55 -3.71 -4.61
CA THR A 108 0.70 -4.45 -4.43
C THR A 108 1.78 -3.95 -5.39
N ALA A 109 3.05 -4.14 -5.07
CA ALA A 109 4.16 -3.79 -5.98
C ALA A 109 5.40 -4.62 -5.71
N HIS A 110 6.32 -4.62 -6.68
CA HIS A 110 7.64 -5.21 -6.53
C HIS A 110 8.62 -4.18 -5.93
N ALA A 111 8.95 -4.37 -4.66
CA ALA A 111 9.98 -3.63 -3.94
C ALA A 111 10.31 -4.34 -2.63
N PHE A 112 11.52 -4.16 -2.11
CA PHE A 112 11.95 -4.70 -0.83
C PHE A 112 11.83 -3.71 0.33
N SER A 113 11.56 -2.43 0.03
CA SER A 113 11.38 -1.37 1.03
C SER A 113 10.49 -0.25 0.49
N ALA A 114 10.04 0.63 1.38
CA ALA A 114 9.35 1.86 1.00
C ALA A 114 10.22 2.76 0.11
N GLN A 115 11.53 2.83 0.39
CA GLN A 115 12.45 3.63 -0.40
C GLN A 115 12.54 3.14 -1.85
N GLU A 116 12.68 1.84 -2.07
CA GLU A 116 12.73 1.26 -3.41
C GLU A 116 11.39 1.44 -4.14
N PHE A 117 10.28 1.25 -3.43
CA PHE A 117 8.95 1.49 -3.98
C PHE A 117 8.79 2.93 -4.45
N VAL A 118 9.08 3.92 -3.60
CA VAL A 118 9.03 5.34 -3.95
C VAL A 118 9.97 5.65 -5.12
N ALA A 119 11.20 5.12 -5.11
CA ALA A 119 12.16 5.32 -6.19
C ALA A 119 11.66 4.75 -7.53
N SER A 120 10.94 3.63 -7.52
CA SER A 120 10.35 3.04 -8.73
C SER A 120 9.29 3.93 -9.38
N LEU A 121 8.53 4.67 -8.57
CA LEU A 121 7.48 5.59 -9.03
C LEU A 121 8.05 6.95 -9.42
N ALA A 122 8.98 7.50 -8.64
CA ALA A 122 9.61 8.78 -8.90
C ALA A 122 10.66 8.71 -10.03
N GLY A 123 11.20 7.53 -10.29
CA GLY A 123 12.20 7.27 -11.31
C GLY A 123 11.64 7.18 -12.73
N TYR A 124 12.53 7.08 -13.71
CA TYR A 124 12.15 6.75 -15.08
C TYR A 124 11.58 5.31 -15.14
N PRO A 125 10.51 5.05 -15.92
CA PRO A 125 9.83 5.95 -16.86
C PRO A 125 8.68 6.77 -16.26
N LEU A 126 8.24 6.51 -15.03
CA LEU A 126 7.01 7.07 -14.50
C LEU A 126 7.12 8.54 -14.06
N ARG A 127 8.23 8.92 -13.43
CA ARG A 127 8.53 10.28 -12.96
C ARG A 127 7.37 10.92 -12.19
N VAL A 128 6.70 10.13 -11.35
CA VAL A 128 5.58 10.61 -10.54
C VAL A 128 6.11 11.63 -9.52
N PRO A 129 5.46 12.80 -9.37
CA PRO A 129 5.82 13.76 -8.32
C PRO A 129 5.71 13.14 -6.93
N LEU A 130 6.68 13.42 -6.06
CA LEU A 130 6.71 12.89 -4.68
C LEU A 130 5.43 13.19 -3.88
N ALA A 131 4.83 14.36 -4.09
CA ALA A 131 3.58 14.75 -3.46
C ALA A 131 2.39 13.88 -3.90
N GLU A 132 2.39 13.36 -5.14
CA GLU A 132 1.35 12.45 -5.62
C GLU A 132 1.59 11.02 -5.11
N ILE A 133 2.85 10.59 -4.96
CA ILE A 133 3.17 9.29 -4.35
C ILE A 133 2.67 9.20 -2.91
N ALA A 134 2.61 10.33 -2.19
CA ALA A 134 2.08 10.42 -0.84
C ALA A 134 0.59 10.05 -0.71
N ALA A 135 -0.14 9.92 -1.83
CA ALA A 135 -1.49 9.34 -1.83
C ALA A 135 -1.50 7.88 -1.35
N LEU A 136 -0.37 7.18 -1.41
CA LEU A 136 -0.14 5.95 -0.67
C LEU A 136 0.51 6.33 0.66
N GLU A 137 -0.24 6.21 1.74
CA GLU A 137 0.15 6.67 3.07
C GLU A 137 0.94 5.62 3.85
N LEU A 138 0.76 4.34 3.51
CA LEU A 138 1.48 3.23 4.10
C LEU A 138 2.16 2.35 3.05
N VAL A 139 3.38 1.91 3.34
CA VAL A 139 4.04 0.82 2.63
C VAL A 139 4.33 -0.31 3.60
N VAL A 140 3.82 -1.50 3.31
CA VAL A 140 4.01 -2.72 4.10
C VAL A 140 4.96 -3.65 3.36
N ALA A 141 6.19 -3.77 3.83
CA ALA A 141 7.21 -4.62 3.23
C ALA A 141 7.13 -6.04 3.79
N LEU A 142 6.83 -7.00 2.90
CA LEU A 142 6.75 -8.43 3.18
C LEU A 142 8.03 -9.12 2.69
N ASP A 143 8.68 -9.86 3.59
CA ASP A 143 9.76 -10.77 3.24
C ASP A 143 9.23 -12.20 3.14
N ALA A 144 9.77 -12.97 2.19
CA ALA A 144 9.44 -14.36 1.98
C ALA A 144 10.69 -15.15 1.62
N TRP A 145 10.91 -16.26 2.30
CA TRP A 145 12.07 -17.13 2.05
C TRP A 145 11.72 -18.59 2.27
N ARG A 146 12.56 -19.47 1.74
CA ARG A 146 12.44 -20.91 1.97
C ARG A 146 13.34 -21.31 3.14
N ASP A 147 12.77 -22.05 4.10
CA ASP A 147 13.51 -22.74 5.16
C ASP A 147 13.14 -24.22 5.13
N ARG A 148 14.14 -25.10 4.95
CA ARG A 148 14.01 -26.57 5.02
C ARG A 148 12.73 -27.16 4.39
N ALA A 149 12.38 -26.66 3.19
CA ALA A 149 11.21 -26.99 2.35
C ALA A 149 9.90 -26.21 2.59
N GLU A 150 9.78 -25.44 3.67
CA GLU A 150 8.64 -24.55 3.91
C GLU A 150 8.91 -23.12 3.46
N VAL A 151 7.86 -22.41 3.03
CA VAL A 151 7.95 -20.98 2.69
C VAL A 151 7.52 -20.16 3.90
N SER A 152 8.50 -19.53 4.55
CA SER A 152 8.30 -18.58 5.63
C SER A 152 8.06 -17.18 5.08
N ARG A 153 7.17 -16.44 5.75
CA ARG A 153 6.76 -15.09 5.38
C ARG A 153 6.67 -14.23 6.62
N GLU A 154 7.17 -13.01 6.56
CA GLU A 154 7.12 -12.05 7.66
C GLU A 154 7.00 -10.63 7.13
N VAL A 155 6.10 -9.83 7.71
CA VAL A 155 6.18 -8.38 7.57
C VAL A 155 7.47 -7.92 8.23
N ARG A 156 8.33 -7.29 7.42
CA ARG A 156 9.65 -6.80 7.81
C ARG A 156 9.58 -5.35 8.25
N GLU A 157 8.82 -4.52 7.53
CA GLU A 157 8.77 -3.08 7.75
C GLU A 157 7.37 -2.57 7.45
N VAL A 158 6.92 -1.58 8.20
CA VAL A 158 5.78 -0.72 7.85
C VAL A 158 6.24 0.71 7.92
N THR A 159 6.06 1.45 6.83
CA THR A 159 6.54 2.83 6.68
C THR A 159 5.36 3.73 6.34
N ALA A 160 5.17 4.78 7.13
CA ALA A 160 4.27 5.86 6.78
C ALA A 160 4.94 6.82 5.80
N LEU A 161 4.20 7.26 4.79
CA LEU A 161 4.57 8.25 3.81
C LEU A 161 3.75 9.51 4.04
N GLN A 162 4.37 10.68 3.90
CA GLN A 162 3.68 11.95 4.07
C GLN A 162 4.24 13.00 3.13
N ALA A 163 3.35 13.69 2.41
CA ALA A 163 3.73 14.85 1.64
C ALA A 163 4.20 15.98 2.57
N THR A 164 5.25 16.67 2.17
CA THR A 164 5.69 17.93 2.77
C THR A 164 5.72 19.00 1.70
N GLY A 165 5.78 20.27 2.09
CA GLY A 165 5.89 21.38 1.13
C GLY A 165 7.12 21.29 0.21
N GLN A 166 8.09 20.42 0.52
CA GLN A 166 9.32 20.23 -0.27
C GLN A 166 9.50 18.81 -0.84
N GLY A 167 8.56 17.89 -0.65
CA GLY A 167 8.69 16.53 -1.16
C GLY A 167 7.90 15.49 -0.36
N LEU A 168 8.56 14.37 -0.04
CA LEU A 168 7.98 13.25 0.69
C LEU A 168 8.88 12.91 1.87
N THR A 169 8.30 12.79 3.05
CA THR A 169 8.96 12.20 4.21
C THR A 169 8.43 10.79 4.45
N SER A 170 9.28 9.95 5.03
CA SER A 170 8.93 8.59 5.43
C SER A 170 9.26 8.37 6.91
N ARG A 171 8.36 7.72 7.64
CA ARG A 171 8.55 7.34 9.05
C ARG A 171 8.36 5.83 9.19
N GLU A 172 9.36 5.16 9.72
CA GLU A 172 9.26 3.74 10.07
C GLU A 172 8.32 3.58 11.28
N LEU A 173 7.21 2.89 11.08
CA LEU A 173 6.21 2.62 12.12
C LEU A 173 6.38 1.24 12.76
N ALA A 174 6.98 0.30 12.01
CA ALA A 174 7.28 -1.03 12.49
C ALA A 174 8.50 -1.59 11.77
N ILE A 175 9.37 -2.30 12.49
CA ILE A 175 10.52 -2.99 11.89
C ILE A 175 10.85 -4.31 12.58
N ARG A 176 11.24 -5.30 11.77
CA ARG A 176 12.06 -6.43 12.18
C ARG A 176 13.49 -6.22 11.68
N PRO A 177 14.49 -6.12 12.57
CA PRO A 177 15.88 -5.88 12.16
C PRO A 177 16.46 -7.04 11.31
N HIS A 178 15.98 -8.26 11.52
CA HIS A 178 16.28 -9.43 10.71
C HIS A 178 15.13 -10.45 10.79
N ARG A 179 15.16 -11.46 9.91
CA ARG A 179 14.17 -12.56 9.90
C ARG A 179 14.10 -13.24 11.27
N GLY A 180 12.88 -13.53 11.73
CA GLY A 180 12.62 -14.13 13.02
C GLY A 180 12.83 -13.21 14.24
N ALA A 181 13.34 -11.99 14.07
CA ALA A 181 13.45 -11.03 15.17
C ALA A 181 12.06 -10.57 15.63
N PRO A 182 11.87 -10.22 16.92
CA PRO A 182 10.64 -9.58 17.37
C PRO A 182 10.42 -8.25 16.65
N MET A 183 9.16 -7.96 16.33
CA MET A 183 8.75 -6.68 15.73
C MET A 183 8.87 -5.56 16.75
N ARG A 184 9.53 -4.47 16.36
CA ARG A 184 9.55 -3.20 17.10
C ARG A 184 8.49 -2.29 16.50
N LEU A 185 7.75 -1.57 17.35
CA LEU A 185 6.67 -0.67 16.93
C LEU A 185 6.95 0.74 17.44
N ASP A 186 6.81 1.73 16.58
CA ASP A 186 6.74 3.14 16.95
C ASP A 186 5.29 3.51 17.27
N ARG A 187 4.88 3.33 18.53
CA ARG A 187 3.49 3.59 18.96
C ARG A 187 3.06 5.03 18.72
N ALA A 188 3.95 6.00 18.97
CA ALA A 188 3.63 7.41 18.76
C ALA A 188 3.41 7.72 17.26
N GLY A 189 4.18 7.09 16.37
CA GLY A 189 3.97 7.23 14.94
C GLY A 189 2.65 6.63 14.46
N TRP A 190 2.24 5.49 15.02
CA TRP A 190 0.93 4.90 14.75
C TRP A 190 -0.21 5.78 15.26
N GLU A 191 -0.11 6.30 16.48
CA GLU A 191 -1.10 7.23 17.05
C GLU A 191 -1.25 8.49 16.19
N GLU A 192 -0.13 9.05 15.71
CA GLU A 192 -0.15 10.21 14.81
C GLU A 192 -0.80 9.89 13.45
N LEU A 193 -0.50 8.73 12.87
CA LEU A 193 -1.12 8.30 11.61
C LEU A 193 -2.63 8.13 11.77
N LEU A 194 -3.06 7.41 12.81
CA LEU A 194 -4.46 7.07 13.04
C LEU A 194 -5.29 8.28 13.53
N ALA A 195 -4.65 9.32 14.04
CA ALA A 195 -5.31 10.57 14.39
C ALA A 195 -5.64 11.46 13.18
N ARG A 196 -5.13 11.15 11.99
CA ARG A 196 -5.43 11.91 10.76
C ARG A 196 -6.88 11.68 10.35
N PRO A 197 -7.59 12.72 9.87
CA PRO A 197 -8.87 12.51 9.22
C PRO A 197 -8.64 11.68 7.95
N GLY A 198 -9.45 10.63 7.78
CA GLY A 198 -9.52 9.84 6.54
C GLY A 198 -10.32 10.54 5.45
#